data_AF-A0A151N772-F1
#
_entry.id   AF-A0A151N772-F1
#
_cell.length_a   1.000
_cell.length_b   1.000
_cell.length_c   1.000
_cell.angle_alpha   90.00
_cell.angle_beta   90.00
_cell.angle_gamma   90.00
#
_symmetry.space_group_name_H-M   'P 1'
#
loop_
_entity.id
_entity.type
_entity.pdbx_description
1 polymer ?
#
loop_
_entity_poly.entity_id
_entity_poly.type
_entity_poly.pdbx_seq_one_letter_code
_entity_poly.pdbx_strand_id
1 'polypeptide(L)'
;MTLRLRSCYKLALEKFPQEPPCVQDNAWMVIETQETKLMFVSGEGECEIKVFHTTESPQYEVREPTKDVYLARLLHQPQQLSIANLKDVKTRLEACSSLTKELKICFEEALKEFPQEPECVSINACLLIHGDGMKLRFISGEGECEITVSTGKPHYKVKEPTKDVFLERLFSRSQWLSKQNLQRIHNGLASWEGISTELRSCFDIFQEKFPNEPACIQEIPTMNMKWDGTRLQFLSDGDLTVTITWQDGKPTYEVNTKTWTMYRKILQCSKQPLSTENLEEVRSKVRSLQKVPNKVKDVLNVAVEKFSNEPRCLRENARLVMECDVGEIVFTSGKEENRVDVCFTGGKVYSNVKETIQVKIYRASLYILRKLLPIFWRRVQPFLSCCIPVSKVAL
;
A
#
# COMPACT_ATOMS: atom_id res chain seq x y z
N MET A 1 3.12 26.28 -56.34
CA MET A 1 2.51 25.78 -55.09
C MET A 1 3.38 26.22 -53.92
N THR A 2 2.84 26.98 -52.96
CA THR A 2 3.60 27.46 -51.80
C THR A 2 3.96 26.32 -50.85
N LEU A 3 4.98 26.51 -50.00
CA LEU A 3 5.39 25.51 -49.01
C LEU A 3 4.24 25.11 -48.06
N ARG A 4 3.43 26.09 -47.64
CA ARG A 4 2.26 25.88 -46.77
C ARG A 4 1.14 25.10 -47.47
N LEU A 5 0.87 25.39 -48.75
CA LEU A 5 -0.12 24.64 -49.51
C LEU A 5 0.36 23.20 -49.77
N ARG A 6 1.66 23.01 -50.03
CA ARG A 6 2.26 21.68 -50.19
C ARG A 6 2.16 20.84 -48.92
N SER A 7 2.40 21.42 -47.74
CA SER A 7 2.30 20.69 -46.47
C SER A 7 0.85 20.32 -46.16
N CYS A 8 -0.11 21.21 -46.38
CA CYS A 8 -1.54 20.89 -46.24
C CYS A 8 -1.98 19.79 -47.21
N TYR A 9 -1.58 19.89 -48.48
CA TYR A 9 -1.89 18.87 -49.49
C TYR A 9 -1.30 17.50 -49.13
N LYS A 10 -0.06 17.47 -48.64
CA LYS A 10 0.58 16.23 -48.15
C LYS A 10 -0.19 15.64 -46.97
N LEU A 11 -0.61 16.45 -45.99
CA LEU A 11 -1.40 16.00 -44.86
C LEU A 11 -2.75 15.41 -45.31
N ALA A 12 -3.41 16.06 -46.26
CA ALA A 12 -4.66 15.56 -46.84
C ALA A 12 -4.48 14.17 -47.48
N LEU A 13 -3.43 13.98 -48.28
CA LEU A 13 -3.10 12.69 -48.90
C LEU A 13 -2.76 11.61 -47.86
N GLU A 14 -2.19 11.98 -46.72
CA GLU A 14 -1.85 11.05 -45.65
C GLU A 14 -3.08 10.64 -44.83
N LYS A 15 -3.94 11.60 -44.48
CA LYS A 15 -5.05 11.41 -43.54
C LYS A 15 -6.33 10.92 -44.20
N PHE A 16 -6.66 11.40 -45.39
CA PHE A 16 -7.93 11.05 -46.05
C PHE A 16 -8.09 9.53 -46.30
N PRO A 17 -7.06 8.79 -46.75
CA PRO A 17 -7.19 7.32 -46.91
C PRO A 17 -7.40 6.57 -45.59
N GLN A 18 -7.15 7.22 -44.44
CA GLN A 18 -7.37 6.65 -43.12
C GLN A 18 -8.80 6.89 -42.61
N GLU A 19 -9.62 7.69 -43.30
CA GLU A 19 -11.02 7.91 -42.92
C GLU A 19 -11.88 6.68 -43.27
N PRO A 20 -12.99 6.42 -42.55
CA PRO A 20 -13.88 5.32 -42.92
C PRO A 20 -14.55 5.56 -44.28
N PRO A 21 -14.97 4.50 -45.00
CA PRO A 21 -15.60 4.63 -46.32
C PRO A 21 -16.78 5.60 -46.36
N CYS A 22 -17.62 5.63 -45.32
CA CYS A 22 -18.77 6.54 -45.25
C CYS A 22 -18.39 8.03 -45.25
N VAL A 23 -17.16 8.37 -44.83
CA VAL A 23 -16.61 9.73 -44.94
C VAL A 23 -16.00 9.93 -46.31
N GLN A 24 -15.18 8.98 -46.79
CA GLN A 24 -14.49 9.10 -48.07
C GLN A 24 -15.48 9.26 -49.24
N ASP A 25 -16.54 8.47 -49.26
CA ASP A 25 -17.51 8.41 -50.35
C ASP A 25 -18.39 9.67 -50.43
N ASN A 26 -18.53 10.43 -49.34
CA ASN A 26 -19.42 11.60 -49.22
C ASN A 26 -18.68 12.87 -48.73
N ALA A 27 -17.39 12.99 -49.03
CA ALA A 27 -16.54 14.07 -48.54
C ALA A 27 -16.64 15.36 -49.35
N TRP A 28 -16.67 16.50 -48.66
CA TRP A 28 -16.35 17.80 -49.21
C TRP A 28 -15.07 18.33 -48.54
N MET A 29 -13.93 18.14 -49.20
CA MET A 29 -12.63 18.56 -48.69
C MET A 29 -12.24 19.95 -49.20
N VAL A 30 -11.85 20.80 -48.27
CA VAL A 30 -11.35 22.14 -48.50
C VAL A 30 -9.92 22.23 -47.96
N ILE A 31 -8.96 22.49 -48.83
CA ILE A 31 -7.57 22.79 -48.45
C ILE A 31 -7.37 24.30 -48.56
N GLU A 32 -7.22 24.96 -47.42
CA GLU A 32 -7.22 26.43 -47.33
C GLU A 32 -5.91 26.97 -46.75
N THR A 33 -5.36 27.96 -47.44
CA THR A 33 -4.24 28.79 -46.99
C THR A 33 -4.60 30.26 -47.20
N GLN A 34 -3.83 31.19 -46.62
CA GLN A 34 -4.07 32.63 -46.77
C GLN A 34 -4.16 33.12 -48.22
N GLU A 35 -3.53 32.39 -49.16
CA GLU A 35 -3.39 32.80 -50.57
C GLU A 35 -4.19 31.93 -51.53
N THR A 36 -4.65 30.74 -51.12
CA THR A 36 -5.20 29.75 -52.04
C THR A 36 -6.16 28.81 -51.32
N LYS A 37 -7.25 28.47 -52.00
CA LYS A 37 -8.26 27.50 -51.59
C LYS A 37 -8.44 26.45 -52.68
N LEU A 38 -8.29 25.18 -52.32
CA LEU A 38 -8.58 24.03 -53.19
C LEU A 38 -9.80 23.30 -52.64
N MET A 39 -10.66 22.81 -53.53
CA MET A 39 -11.90 22.12 -53.16
C MET A 39 -12.01 20.81 -53.92
N PHE A 40 -12.30 19.73 -53.19
CA PHE A 40 -12.51 18.39 -53.72
C PHE A 40 -13.83 17.87 -53.16
N VAL A 41 -14.62 17.19 -54.00
CA VAL A 41 -15.93 16.65 -53.62
C VAL A 41 -16.00 15.20 -54.06
N SER A 42 -16.51 14.35 -53.17
CA SER A 42 -16.96 12.99 -53.45
C SER A 42 -18.42 12.85 -53.03
N GLY A 43 -19.21 12.14 -53.84
CA GLY A 43 -20.64 11.94 -53.58
C GLY A 43 -21.40 13.27 -53.48
N GLU A 44 -22.25 13.39 -52.47
CA GLU A 44 -23.08 14.58 -52.20
C GLU A 44 -22.32 15.66 -51.39
N GLY A 45 -21.16 15.34 -50.81
CA GLY A 45 -20.30 16.28 -50.09
C GLY A 45 -20.80 16.70 -48.71
N GLU A 46 -21.56 15.85 -47.99
CA GLU A 46 -22.08 16.20 -46.66
C GLU A 46 -21.01 16.14 -45.55
N CYS A 47 -19.95 15.36 -45.73
CA CYS A 47 -18.84 15.25 -44.78
C CYS A 47 -17.78 16.31 -45.08
N GLU A 48 -17.89 17.46 -44.43
CA GLU A 48 -16.94 18.58 -44.60
C GLU A 48 -15.57 18.25 -43.97
N ILE A 49 -14.50 18.31 -44.76
CA ILE A 49 -13.12 18.11 -44.33
C ILE A 49 -12.35 19.42 -44.56
N LYS A 50 -11.75 19.99 -43.53
CA LYS A 50 -10.93 21.19 -43.61
C LYS A 50 -9.48 20.85 -43.37
N VAL A 51 -8.62 21.23 -44.30
CA VAL A 51 -7.17 21.13 -44.16
C VAL A 51 -6.59 22.53 -44.28
N PHE A 52 -6.03 23.04 -43.20
CA PHE A 52 -5.56 24.43 -43.15
C PHE A 52 -4.24 24.56 -42.41
N HIS A 53 -3.54 25.67 -42.59
CA HIS A 53 -2.24 25.89 -41.95
C HIS A 53 -2.39 26.87 -40.77
N THR A 54 -2.00 26.45 -39.56
CA THR A 54 -1.85 27.37 -38.40
C THR A 54 -0.45 28.02 -38.43
N THR A 55 -0.09 28.82 -37.43
CA THR A 55 1.28 29.37 -37.33
C THR A 55 2.35 28.28 -37.19
N GLU A 56 1.99 27.10 -36.69
CA GLU A 56 2.93 26.04 -36.31
C GLU A 56 2.92 24.87 -37.30
N SER A 57 1.75 24.43 -37.79
CA SER A 57 1.64 23.21 -38.58
C SER A 57 0.33 23.12 -39.39
N PRO A 58 0.26 22.28 -40.45
CA PRO A 58 -1.01 21.96 -41.09
C PRO A 58 -1.93 21.16 -40.14
N GLN A 59 -3.22 21.47 -40.17
CA GLN A 59 -4.29 20.86 -39.39
C GLN A 59 -5.25 20.14 -40.32
N TYR A 60 -5.88 19.08 -39.82
CA TYR A 60 -6.86 18.28 -40.53
C TYR A 60 -8.08 18.09 -39.62
N GLU A 61 -9.20 18.68 -40.01
CA GLU A 61 -10.46 18.63 -39.28
C GLU A 61 -11.54 18.00 -40.14
N VAL A 62 -12.37 17.16 -39.55
CA VAL A 62 -13.52 16.56 -40.21
C VAL A 62 -14.74 16.90 -39.38
N ARG A 63 -15.76 17.43 -40.05
CA ARG A 63 -17.07 17.63 -39.48
C ARG A 63 -17.86 16.34 -39.61
N GLU A 64 -18.45 15.89 -38.51
CA GLU A 64 -19.30 14.70 -38.49
C GLU A 64 -20.77 15.16 -38.52
N PRO A 65 -21.42 15.16 -39.70
CA PRO A 65 -22.77 15.72 -39.84
C PRO A 65 -23.83 14.88 -39.12
N THR A 66 -23.54 13.59 -38.89
CA THR A 66 -24.47 12.65 -38.24
C THR A 66 -23.77 11.85 -37.15
N LYS A 67 -24.59 11.28 -36.26
CA LYS A 67 -24.14 10.33 -35.23
C LYS A 67 -23.41 9.13 -35.84
N ASP A 68 -23.90 8.60 -36.96
CA ASP A 68 -23.33 7.40 -37.58
C ASP A 68 -21.94 7.67 -38.16
N VAL A 69 -21.75 8.85 -38.76
CA VAL A 69 -20.42 9.29 -39.22
C VAL A 69 -19.45 9.44 -38.05
N TYR A 70 -19.90 10.05 -36.94
CA TYR A 70 -19.07 10.15 -35.73
C TYR A 70 -18.66 8.77 -35.20
N LEU A 71 -19.61 7.84 -35.04
CA LEU A 71 -19.33 6.49 -34.55
C LEU A 71 -18.42 5.71 -35.49
N ALA A 72 -18.64 5.80 -36.80
CA ALA A 72 -17.80 5.14 -37.79
C ALA A 72 -16.35 5.63 -37.69
N ARG A 73 -16.12 6.95 -37.58
CA ARG A 73 -14.78 7.50 -37.41
C ARG A 73 -14.14 7.10 -36.09
N LEU A 74 -14.90 7.20 -34.99
CA LEU A 74 -14.44 6.83 -33.66
C LEU A 74 -13.98 5.36 -33.56
N LEU A 75 -14.68 4.45 -34.24
CA LEU A 75 -14.35 3.02 -34.27
C LEU A 75 -13.24 2.69 -35.28
N HIS A 76 -13.11 3.48 -36.34
CA HIS A 76 -12.15 3.21 -37.41
C HIS A 76 -10.74 3.67 -37.06
N GLN A 77 -10.61 4.81 -36.38
CA GLN A 77 -9.30 5.40 -36.05
C GLN A 77 -9.02 5.40 -34.55
N PRO A 78 -7.78 5.07 -34.14
CA PRO A 78 -7.36 5.28 -32.77
C PRO A 78 -7.42 6.76 -32.38
N GLN A 79 -7.94 7.02 -31.19
CA GLN A 79 -8.02 8.34 -30.62
C GLN A 79 -6.75 8.66 -29.84
N GLN A 80 -6.40 9.94 -29.67
CA GLN A 80 -5.29 10.30 -28.79
C GLN A 80 -5.63 9.92 -27.34
N LEU A 81 -4.73 9.23 -26.65
CA LEU A 81 -4.90 8.89 -25.24
C LEU A 81 -4.52 10.07 -24.37
N SER A 82 -5.53 10.78 -23.88
CA SER A 82 -5.39 11.78 -22.83
C SER A 82 -6.65 11.80 -21.97
N ILE A 83 -6.54 12.30 -20.72
CA ILE A 83 -7.71 12.42 -19.84
C ILE A 83 -8.77 13.36 -20.43
N ALA A 84 -8.33 14.43 -21.11
CA ALA A 84 -9.23 15.36 -21.79
C ALA A 84 -10.00 14.65 -22.91
N ASN A 85 -9.30 13.89 -23.75
CA ASN A 85 -9.93 13.21 -24.87
C ASN A 85 -10.84 12.04 -24.44
N LEU A 86 -10.47 11.31 -23.38
CA LEU A 86 -11.35 10.30 -22.79
C LEU A 86 -12.67 10.91 -22.29
N LYS A 87 -12.61 12.09 -21.65
CA LYS A 87 -13.80 12.82 -21.20
C LYS A 87 -14.62 13.37 -22.37
N ASP A 88 -13.96 13.90 -23.40
CA ASP A 88 -14.62 14.41 -24.60
C ASP A 88 -15.39 13.29 -25.30
N VAL A 89 -14.74 12.18 -25.63
CA VAL A 89 -15.38 11.02 -26.26
C VAL A 89 -16.54 10.49 -25.41
N LYS A 90 -16.37 10.37 -24.08
CA LYS A 90 -17.47 9.97 -23.18
C LYS A 90 -18.66 10.93 -23.30
N THR A 91 -18.41 12.24 -23.24
CA THR A 91 -19.46 13.28 -23.28
C THR A 91 -20.19 13.29 -24.61
N ARG A 92 -19.45 13.11 -25.71
CA ARG A 92 -20.00 13.05 -27.06
C ARG A 92 -20.84 11.79 -27.29
N LEU A 93 -20.38 10.64 -26.81
CA LEU A 93 -21.17 9.41 -26.82
C LEU A 93 -22.46 9.56 -25.99
N GLU A 94 -22.42 10.27 -24.86
CA GLU A 94 -23.59 10.56 -24.03
C GLU A 94 -24.57 11.49 -24.76
N ALA A 95 -24.08 12.57 -25.38
CA ALA A 95 -24.89 13.49 -26.17
C ALA A 95 -25.57 12.82 -27.37
N CYS A 96 -24.90 11.86 -28.02
CA CYS A 96 -25.46 11.09 -29.12
C CYS A 96 -26.26 9.85 -28.67
N SER A 97 -26.57 9.69 -27.38
CA SER A 97 -27.29 8.53 -26.83
C SER A 97 -26.68 7.18 -27.27
N SER A 98 -25.35 7.10 -27.33
CA SER A 98 -24.58 5.91 -27.70
C SER A 98 -23.75 5.38 -26.53
N LEU A 99 -23.68 6.13 -25.44
CA LEU A 99 -23.01 5.71 -24.21
C LEU A 99 -23.90 4.72 -23.44
N THR A 100 -23.64 3.44 -23.63
CA THR A 100 -24.35 2.38 -22.91
C THR A 100 -23.89 2.31 -21.46
N LYS A 101 -24.66 1.61 -20.61
CA LYS A 101 -24.29 1.42 -19.20
C LYS A 101 -22.93 0.73 -19.06
N GLU A 102 -22.67 -0.26 -19.90
CA GLU A 102 -21.39 -1.00 -19.92
C GLU A 102 -20.21 -0.08 -20.29
N LEU A 103 -20.33 0.66 -21.40
CA LEU A 103 -19.31 1.61 -21.81
C LEU A 103 -19.10 2.71 -20.76
N LYS A 104 -20.18 3.19 -20.13
CA LYS A 104 -20.10 4.19 -19.06
C LYS A 104 -19.24 3.70 -17.89
N ILE A 105 -19.46 2.46 -17.43
CA ILE A 105 -18.67 1.83 -16.38
C ILE A 105 -17.19 1.75 -16.80
N CYS A 106 -16.91 1.30 -18.04
CA CYS A 106 -15.53 1.21 -18.52
C CYS A 106 -14.85 2.59 -18.63
N PHE A 107 -15.55 3.62 -19.09
CA PHE A 107 -15.01 4.98 -19.10
C PHE A 107 -14.72 5.48 -17.69
N GLU A 108 -15.61 5.22 -16.72
CA GLU A 108 -15.40 5.61 -15.33
C GLU A 108 -14.20 4.91 -14.71
N GLU A 109 -14.04 3.62 -14.97
CA GLU A 109 -12.87 2.87 -14.51
C GLU A 109 -11.58 3.35 -15.19
N ALA A 110 -11.59 3.59 -16.51
CA ALA A 110 -10.44 4.14 -17.23
C ALA A 110 -10.04 5.52 -16.70
N LEU A 111 -11.01 6.42 -16.48
CA LEU A 111 -10.77 7.77 -15.96
C LEU A 111 -10.29 7.77 -14.50
N LYS A 112 -10.59 6.71 -13.74
CA LYS A 112 -10.14 6.52 -12.36
C LYS A 112 -8.73 5.93 -12.30
N GLU A 113 -8.46 4.88 -13.08
CA GLU A 113 -7.25 4.08 -12.97
C GLU A 113 -6.09 4.60 -13.83
N PHE A 114 -6.34 5.10 -15.05
CA PHE A 114 -5.28 5.57 -15.95
C PHE A 114 -4.44 6.73 -15.38
N PRO A 115 -5.00 7.74 -14.69
CA PRO A 115 -4.18 8.77 -14.03
C PRO A 115 -3.22 8.25 -12.95
N GLN A 116 -3.43 7.02 -12.46
CA GLN A 116 -2.60 6.40 -11.44
C GLN A 116 -1.47 5.56 -12.04
N GLU A 117 -1.40 5.44 -13.37
CA GLU A 117 -0.32 4.72 -14.04
C GLU A 117 0.96 5.57 -14.06
N PRO A 118 2.14 4.97 -13.86
CA PRO A 118 3.40 5.69 -13.95
C PRO A 118 3.65 6.23 -15.36
N GLU A 119 4.53 7.21 -15.47
CA GLU A 119 4.87 7.86 -16.74
C GLU A 119 5.34 6.86 -17.79
N CYS A 120 6.18 5.87 -17.40
CA CYS A 120 6.68 4.83 -18.30
C CYS A 120 5.58 4.00 -18.98
N VAL A 121 4.38 3.94 -18.39
CA VAL A 121 3.20 3.31 -18.98
C VAL A 121 2.41 4.34 -19.78
N SER A 122 2.06 5.48 -19.16
CA SER A 122 1.08 6.42 -19.73
C SER A 122 1.54 7.12 -21.01
N ILE A 123 2.85 7.34 -21.22
CA ILE A 123 3.37 7.98 -22.43
C ILE A 123 3.49 7.03 -23.64
N ASN A 124 3.33 5.71 -23.44
CA ASN A 124 3.47 4.68 -24.47
C ASN A 124 2.35 3.63 -24.37
N ALA A 125 1.13 4.07 -24.04
CA ALA A 125 0.00 3.20 -23.77
C ALA A 125 -0.98 3.09 -24.95
N CYS A 126 -1.50 1.88 -25.16
CA CYS A 126 -2.67 1.61 -25.98
C CYS A 126 -3.82 1.18 -25.08
N LEU A 127 -4.75 2.09 -24.79
CA LEU A 127 -5.94 1.85 -23.99
C LEU A 127 -7.09 1.37 -24.88
N LEU A 128 -7.60 0.18 -24.56
CA LEU A 128 -8.72 -0.48 -25.22
C LEU A 128 -9.91 -0.51 -24.26
N ILE A 129 -11.00 0.16 -24.63
CA ILE A 129 -12.27 0.12 -23.89
C ILE A 129 -13.22 -0.80 -24.63
N HIS A 130 -13.65 -1.89 -23.97
CA HIS A 130 -14.59 -2.88 -24.51
C HIS A 130 -15.92 -2.83 -23.75
N GLY A 131 -17.02 -2.58 -24.46
CA GLY A 131 -18.36 -2.62 -23.88
C GLY A 131 -19.44 -2.61 -24.97
N ASP A 132 -20.51 -3.37 -24.77
CA ASP A 132 -21.66 -3.47 -25.69
C ASP A 132 -21.29 -3.67 -27.17
N GLY A 133 -20.39 -4.62 -27.44
CA GLY A 133 -19.91 -4.91 -28.80
C GLY A 133 -19.03 -3.83 -29.44
N MET A 134 -18.82 -2.70 -28.77
CA MET A 134 -17.91 -1.65 -29.21
C MET A 134 -16.50 -1.84 -28.65
N LYS A 135 -15.51 -1.50 -29.48
CA LYS A 135 -14.10 -1.48 -29.11
C LYS A 135 -13.52 -0.11 -29.46
N LEU A 136 -13.28 0.70 -28.44
CA LEU A 136 -12.66 2.01 -28.58
C LEU A 136 -11.17 1.89 -28.28
N ARG A 137 -10.34 2.49 -29.15
CA ARG A 137 -8.88 2.46 -29.02
C ARG A 137 -8.34 3.87 -28.83
N PHE A 138 -7.56 4.06 -27.79
CA PHE A 138 -6.84 5.30 -27.48
C PHE A 138 -5.34 5.01 -27.41
N ILE A 139 -4.50 5.85 -28.02
CA ILE A 139 -3.04 5.63 -28.09
C ILE A 139 -2.28 6.87 -27.62
N SER A 140 -1.24 6.63 -26.82
CA SER A 140 -0.15 7.55 -26.50
C SER A 140 1.17 6.92 -26.93
N GLY A 141 2.06 7.70 -27.53
CA GLY A 141 3.32 7.19 -28.09
C GLY A 141 3.10 6.08 -29.12
N GLU A 142 3.91 5.02 -29.04
CA GLU A 142 3.84 3.84 -29.92
C GLU A 142 2.77 2.83 -29.48
N GLY A 143 2.29 2.94 -28.24
CA GLY A 143 1.23 2.09 -27.69
C GLY A 143 1.66 0.68 -27.29
N GLU A 144 2.92 0.47 -26.90
CA GLU A 144 3.44 -0.84 -26.51
C GLU A 144 2.85 -1.36 -25.18
N CYS A 145 2.48 -0.46 -24.27
CA CYS A 145 1.80 -0.82 -23.03
C CYS A 145 0.30 -0.98 -23.28
N GLU A 146 -0.16 -2.21 -23.49
CA GLU A 146 -1.58 -2.47 -23.72
C GLU A 146 -2.37 -2.41 -22.41
N ILE A 147 -3.40 -1.57 -22.38
CA ILE A 147 -4.32 -1.42 -21.26
C ILE A 147 -5.70 -1.85 -21.75
N THR A 148 -6.32 -2.82 -21.11
CA THR A 148 -7.69 -3.25 -21.43
C THR A 148 -8.63 -2.90 -20.29
N VAL A 149 -9.74 -2.25 -20.64
CA VAL A 149 -10.83 -1.94 -19.73
C VAL A 149 -12.10 -2.60 -20.21
N SER A 150 -12.72 -3.41 -19.36
CA SER A 150 -13.90 -4.19 -19.71
C SER A 150 -14.84 -4.33 -18.52
N THR A 151 -16.09 -4.74 -18.76
CA THR A 151 -17.07 -5.03 -17.71
C THR A 151 -16.81 -6.35 -16.96
N GLY A 152 -15.90 -7.19 -17.48
CA GLY A 152 -15.44 -8.41 -16.80
C GLY A 152 -14.35 -8.14 -15.76
N LYS A 153 -14.21 -9.02 -14.76
CA LYS A 153 -13.11 -8.93 -13.77
C LYS A 153 -11.81 -9.54 -14.33
N PRO A 154 -10.64 -8.89 -14.19
CA PRO A 154 -10.45 -7.53 -13.67
C PRO A 154 -10.91 -6.47 -14.67
N HIS A 155 -11.58 -5.42 -14.17
CA HIS A 155 -12.15 -4.36 -15.02
C HIS A 155 -11.08 -3.52 -15.71
N TYR A 156 -9.89 -3.44 -15.14
CA TYR A 156 -8.74 -2.71 -15.67
C TYR A 156 -7.50 -3.60 -15.61
N LYS A 157 -6.90 -3.88 -16.77
CA LYS A 157 -5.73 -4.75 -16.90
C LYS A 157 -4.67 -4.05 -17.73
N VAL A 158 -3.43 -4.07 -17.23
CA VAL A 158 -2.25 -3.63 -17.98
C VAL A 158 -1.46 -4.86 -18.35
N LYS A 159 -0.95 -4.89 -19.58
CA LYS A 159 0.05 -5.84 -20.04
C LYS A 159 1.39 -5.12 -20.07
N GLU A 160 2.26 -5.47 -19.13
CA GLU A 160 3.59 -4.89 -19.04
C GLU A 160 4.52 -5.56 -20.07
N PRO A 161 5.10 -4.82 -21.04
CA PRO A 161 5.87 -5.42 -22.14
C PRO A 161 7.29 -5.84 -21.73
N THR A 162 7.82 -5.27 -20.64
CA THR A 162 9.17 -5.55 -20.14
C THR A 162 9.19 -5.71 -18.64
N LYS A 163 10.27 -6.32 -18.11
CA LYS A 163 10.50 -6.44 -16.67
C LYS A 163 10.56 -5.07 -15.96
N ASP A 164 11.14 -4.06 -16.62
CA ASP A 164 11.36 -2.75 -16.01
C ASP A 164 10.03 -2.00 -15.89
N VAL A 165 9.16 -2.08 -16.91
CA VAL A 165 7.80 -1.55 -16.83
C VAL A 165 6.99 -2.27 -15.74
N PHE A 166 7.13 -3.59 -15.61
CA PHE A 166 6.48 -4.36 -14.56
C PHE A 166 6.92 -3.91 -13.15
N LEU A 167 8.24 -3.80 -12.92
CA LEU A 167 8.78 -3.40 -11.62
C LEU A 167 8.45 -1.95 -11.28
N GLU A 168 8.60 -1.03 -12.23
CA GLU A 168 8.26 0.39 -12.02
C GLU A 168 6.79 0.50 -11.62
N ARG A 169 5.88 -0.10 -12.40
CA ARG A 169 4.46 -0.10 -12.09
C ARG A 169 4.11 -0.76 -10.75
N LEU A 170 4.80 -1.85 -10.38
CA LEU A 170 4.62 -2.52 -9.10
C LEU A 170 4.99 -1.60 -7.92
N PHE A 171 6.06 -0.83 -8.05
CA PHE A 171 6.57 0.04 -6.98
C PHE A 171 5.96 1.44 -6.96
N SER A 172 5.46 1.96 -8.08
CA SER A 172 4.80 3.27 -8.14
C SER A 172 3.35 3.25 -7.64
N ARG A 173 2.69 2.08 -7.66
CA ARG A 173 1.27 1.96 -7.30
C ARG A 173 1.07 1.26 -5.95
N SER A 174 0.12 1.77 -5.17
CA SER A 174 -0.40 1.09 -3.99
C SER A 174 -0.98 -0.27 -4.39
N GLN A 175 -0.47 -1.34 -3.77
CA GLN A 175 -0.87 -2.70 -4.05
C GLN A 175 -1.96 -3.16 -3.07
N TRP A 176 -3.04 -3.70 -3.61
CA TRP A 176 -4.07 -4.38 -2.83
C TRP A 176 -3.51 -5.67 -2.23
N LEU A 177 -3.68 -5.90 -0.93
CA LEU A 177 -3.11 -7.06 -0.26
C LEU A 177 -4.02 -8.31 -0.31
N SER A 178 -4.83 -8.43 -1.37
CA SER A 178 -5.67 -9.61 -1.56
C SER A 178 -4.84 -10.81 -2.01
N LYS A 179 -5.27 -12.03 -1.64
CA LYS A 179 -4.62 -13.28 -2.07
C LYS A 179 -4.44 -13.35 -3.60
N GLN A 180 -5.43 -12.89 -4.35
CA GLN A 180 -5.36 -12.87 -5.82
C GLN A 180 -4.30 -11.90 -6.35
N ASN A 181 -4.19 -10.69 -5.77
CA ASN A 181 -3.18 -9.73 -6.20
C ASN A 181 -1.77 -10.15 -5.78
N LEU A 182 -1.60 -10.68 -4.56
CA LEU A 182 -0.31 -11.22 -4.12
C LEU A 182 0.16 -12.37 -5.01
N GLN A 183 -0.74 -13.29 -5.37
CA GLN A 183 -0.42 -14.35 -6.33
C GLN A 183 -0.05 -13.81 -7.71
N ARG A 184 -0.74 -12.75 -8.19
CA ARG A 184 -0.40 -12.08 -9.45
C ARG A 184 1.02 -11.51 -9.40
N ILE A 185 1.37 -10.84 -8.30
CA ILE A 185 2.70 -10.26 -8.09
C ILE A 185 3.76 -11.37 -8.04
N HIS A 186 3.54 -12.42 -7.26
CA HIS A 186 4.43 -13.59 -7.20
C HIS A 186 4.69 -14.18 -8.59
N ASN A 187 3.63 -14.43 -9.36
CA ASN A 187 3.74 -14.98 -10.70
C ASN A 187 4.49 -14.03 -11.65
N GLY A 188 4.25 -12.72 -11.56
CA GLY A 188 4.98 -11.72 -12.35
C GLY A 188 6.46 -11.66 -11.98
N LEU A 189 6.80 -11.68 -10.69
CA LEU A 189 8.19 -11.73 -10.23
C LEU A 189 8.91 -12.99 -10.73
N ALA A 190 8.20 -14.13 -10.80
CA ALA A 190 8.73 -15.40 -11.29
C ALA A 190 8.86 -15.45 -12.82
N SER A 191 7.98 -14.79 -13.58
CA SER A 191 7.93 -14.90 -15.04
C SER A 191 9.05 -14.14 -15.76
N TRP A 192 9.60 -13.09 -15.16
CA TRP A 192 10.62 -12.26 -15.80
C TRP A 192 12.03 -12.74 -15.47
N GLU A 193 12.84 -13.01 -16.48
CA GLU A 193 14.27 -13.24 -16.31
C GLU A 193 14.99 -11.96 -15.84
N GLY A 194 16.00 -12.11 -14.98
CA GLY A 194 16.79 -11.00 -14.45
C GLY A 194 16.14 -10.23 -13.28
N ILE A 195 14.98 -10.65 -12.78
CA ILE A 195 14.51 -10.24 -11.44
C ILE A 195 15.31 -11.00 -10.39
N SER A 196 15.83 -10.28 -9.39
CA SER A 196 16.76 -10.84 -8.41
C SER A 196 16.10 -11.92 -7.53
N THR A 197 16.88 -12.94 -7.18
CA THR A 197 16.45 -14.03 -6.28
C THR A 197 16.12 -13.51 -4.88
N GLU A 198 16.79 -12.44 -4.47
CA GLU A 198 16.63 -11.74 -3.21
C GLU A 198 15.25 -11.09 -3.13
N LEU A 199 14.82 -10.37 -4.17
CA LEU A 199 13.49 -9.75 -4.21
C LEU A 199 12.39 -10.82 -4.16
N ARG A 200 12.54 -11.89 -4.94
CA ARG A 200 11.60 -13.02 -4.95
C ARG A 200 11.49 -13.65 -3.56
N SER A 201 12.61 -14.00 -2.95
CA SER A 201 12.65 -14.62 -1.62
C SER A 201 12.09 -13.71 -0.53
N CYS A 202 12.34 -12.40 -0.60
CA CYS A 202 11.75 -11.42 0.31
C CYS A 202 10.22 -11.35 0.14
N PHE A 203 9.72 -11.41 -1.09
CA PHE A 203 8.29 -11.43 -1.37
C PHE A 203 7.63 -12.73 -0.90
N ASP A 204 8.31 -13.88 -1.05
CA ASP A 204 7.82 -15.18 -0.58
C ASP A 204 7.64 -15.19 0.95
N ILE A 205 8.62 -14.66 1.69
CA ILE A 205 8.52 -14.50 3.15
C ILE A 205 7.39 -13.55 3.55
N PHE A 206 7.19 -12.46 2.79
CA PHE A 206 6.04 -11.60 3.03
C PHE A 206 4.72 -12.38 2.84
N GLN A 207 4.58 -13.13 1.75
CA GLN A 207 3.38 -13.91 1.46
C GLN A 207 3.14 -15.03 2.50
N GLU A 208 4.20 -15.59 3.08
CA GLU A 208 4.12 -16.59 4.16
C GLU A 208 3.69 -15.96 5.50
N LYS A 209 4.28 -14.83 5.88
CA LYS A 209 4.13 -14.25 7.23
C LYS A 209 2.95 -13.29 7.36
N PHE A 210 2.67 -12.49 6.34
CA PHE A 210 1.62 -11.48 6.37
C PHE A 210 0.23 -12.04 6.74
N PRO A 211 -0.20 -13.22 6.26
CA PRO A 211 -1.48 -13.82 6.66
C PRO A 211 -1.58 -14.18 8.16
N ASN A 212 -0.46 -14.24 8.87
CA ASN A 212 -0.41 -14.51 10.31
C ASN A 212 -0.38 -13.22 11.16
N GLU A 213 -0.38 -12.04 10.54
CA GLU A 213 -0.42 -10.78 11.26
C GLU A 213 -1.77 -10.54 11.94
N PRO A 214 -1.84 -9.70 12.99
CA PRO A 214 -3.12 -9.31 13.57
C PRO A 214 -4.10 -8.73 12.55
N ALA A 215 -5.41 -8.97 12.73
CA ALA A 215 -6.46 -8.53 11.80
C ALA A 215 -6.38 -7.03 11.47
N CYS A 216 -6.03 -6.17 12.43
CA CYS A 216 -5.88 -4.73 12.21
C CYS A 216 -4.77 -4.35 11.21
N ILE A 217 -3.81 -5.24 10.97
CA ILE A 217 -2.77 -5.10 9.93
C ILE A 217 -3.28 -5.66 8.60
N GLN A 218 -3.92 -6.83 8.62
CA GLN A 218 -4.45 -7.47 7.41
C GLN A 218 -5.56 -6.66 6.74
N GLU A 219 -6.34 -5.92 7.52
CA GLU A 219 -7.42 -5.05 7.05
C GLU A 219 -6.92 -3.78 6.35
N ILE A 220 -5.61 -3.52 6.34
CA ILE A 220 -5.04 -2.42 5.56
C ILE A 220 -5.26 -2.73 4.07
N PRO A 221 -6.07 -1.93 3.35
CA PRO A 221 -6.54 -2.30 2.02
C PRO A 221 -5.40 -2.32 1.00
N THR A 222 -4.44 -1.39 1.14
CA THR A 222 -3.36 -1.21 0.20
C THR A 222 -2.06 -0.80 0.88
N MET A 223 -0.93 -1.22 0.30
CA MET A 223 0.41 -0.75 0.70
C MET A 223 1.26 -0.43 -0.52
N ASN A 224 2.11 0.59 -0.40
CA ASN A 224 3.13 0.91 -1.39
C ASN A 224 4.31 -0.02 -1.20
N MET A 225 4.79 -0.62 -2.30
CA MET A 225 5.97 -1.49 -2.28
C MET A 225 7.22 -0.70 -2.67
N LYS A 226 8.33 -0.92 -1.98
CA LYS A 226 9.65 -0.37 -2.33
C LYS A 226 10.71 -1.44 -2.23
N TRP A 227 11.65 -1.43 -3.17
CA TRP A 227 12.81 -2.31 -3.18
C TRP A 227 14.08 -1.49 -3.41
N ASP A 228 15.08 -1.65 -2.55
CA ASP A 228 16.37 -0.95 -2.65
C ASP A 228 17.56 -1.85 -3.04
N GLY A 229 17.28 -3.11 -3.42
CA GLY A 229 18.29 -4.13 -3.72
C GLY A 229 18.54 -5.11 -2.57
N THR A 230 18.22 -4.73 -1.33
CA THR A 230 18.38 -5.60 -0.15
C THR A 230 17.18 -5.61 0.77
N ARG A 231 16.33 -4.58 0.72
CA ARG A 231 15.17 -4.42 1.58
C ARG A 231 13.91 -4.23 0.75
N LEU A 232 12.92 -5.07 1.00
CA LEU A 232 11.56 -4.95 0.50
C LEU A 232 10.70 -4.32 1.59
N GLN A 233 10.08 -3.18 1.29
CA GLN A 233 9.23 -2.46 2.21
C GLN A 233 7.80 -2.37 1.69
N PHE A 234 6.84 -2.66 2.56
CA PHE A 234 5.42 -2.36 2.34
C PHE A 234 5.03 -1.24 3.30
N LEU A 235 4.63 -0.10 2.74
CA LEU A 235 4.32 1.11 3.50
C LEU A 235 2.82 1.40 3.40
N SER A 236 2.15 1.55 4.54
CA SER A 236 0.84 2.19 4.58
C SER A 236 0.99 3.72 4.64
N ASP A 237 -0.09 4.47 4.42
CA ASP A 237 -0.13 5.94 4.33
C ASP A 237 0.30 6.71 5.60
N GLY A 238 0.93 6.07 6.59
CA GLY A 238 1.64 6.82 7.63
C GLY A 238 2.09 6.02 8.84
N ASP A 239 1.47 4.88 9.12
CA ASP A 239 1.48 4.34 10.48
C ASP A 239 2.11 2.95 10.62
N LEU A 240 2.21 2.20 9.51
CA LEU A 240 2.75 0.85 9.46
C LEU A 240 3.77 0.72 8.34
N THR A 241 4.84 -0.01 8.62
CA THR A 241 5.83 -0.42 7.64
C THR A 241 6.18 -1.87 7.90
N VAL A 242 5.92 -2.75 6.95
CA VAL A 242 6.43 -4.12 6.96
C VAL A 242 7.73 -4.11 6.16
N THR A 243 8.83 -4.54 6.77
CA THR A 243 10.15 -4.57 6.14
C THR A 243 10.66 -5.99 6.10
N ILE A 244 11.11 -6.42 4.92
CA ILE A 244 11.80 -7.69 4.72
C ILE A 244 13.21 -7.37 4.27
N THR A 245 14.20 -7.72 5.09
CA THR A 245 15.61 -7.43 4.82
C THR A 245 16.33 -8.72 4.46
N TRP A 246 16.95 -8.74 3.28
CA TRP A 246 17.85 -9.80 2.84
C TRP A 246 19.22 -9.59 3.46
N GLN A 247 19.64 -10.50 4.34
CA GLN A 247 20.96 -10.47 4.97
C GLN A 247 21.46 -11.90 5.19
N ASP A 248 22.75 -12.14 4.94
CA ASP A 248 23.40 -13.44 5.15
C ASP A 248 22.69 -14.61 4.46
N GLY A 249 22.17 -14.37 3.24
CA GLY A 249 21.47 -15.38 2.44
C GLY A 249 20.05 -15.72 2.92
N LYS A 250 19.48 -14.94 3.85
CA LYS A 250 18.15 -15.18 4.40
C LYS A 250 17.32 -13.89 4.52
N PRO A 251 16.01 -13.91 4.22
CA PRO A 251 15.13 -12.79 4.52
C PRO A 251 14.74 -12.77 6.00
N THR A 252 14.78 -11.59 6.61
CA THR A 252 14.25 -11.29 7.95
C THR A 252 13.03 -10.41 7.80
N TYR A 253 11.97 -10.68 8.57
CA TYR A 253 10.69 -9.98 8.45
C TYR A 253 10.40 -9.22 9.73
N GLU A 254 10.05 -7.95 9.62
CA GLU A 254 9.81 -7.05 10.74
C GLU A 254 8.60 -6.15 10.46
N VAL A 255 7.77 -5.95 11.48
CA VAL A 255 6.63 -5.02 11.44
C VAL A 255 6.93 -3.83 12.33
N ASN A 256 6.90 -2.65 11.74
CA ASN A 256 7.16 -1.40 12.44
C ASN A 256 5.98 -0.46 12.40
N THR A 257 5.63 0.10 13.55
CA THR A 257 4.61 1.14 13.69
C THR A 257 5.22 2.48 14.07
N LYS A 258 4.69 3.57 13.52
CA LYS A 258 5.16 4.94 13.85
C LYS A 258 4.33 5.62 14.95
N THR A 259 3.04 5.29 15.05
CA THR A 259 2.09 5.98 15.93
C THR A 259 1.60 5.10 17.07
N TRP A 260 1.27 5.74 18.20
CA TRP A 260 0.61 5.08 19.32
C TRP A 260 -0.71 4.42 18.92
N THR A 261 -1.50 5.08 18.07
CA THR A 261 -2.82 4.59 17.66
C THR A 261 -2.74 3.22 16.99
N MET A 262 -1.83 3.05 16.03
CA MET A 262 -1.66 1.77 15.35
C MET A 262 -1.05 0.71 16.27
N TYR A 263 0.01 1.06 17.01
CA TYR A 263 0.65 0.13 17.92
C TYR A 263 -0.31 -0.40 18.99
N ARG A 264 -1.17 0.47 19.52
CA ARG A 264 -2.19 0.09 20.48
C ARG A 264 -3.20 -0.90 19.88
N LYS A 265 -3.66 -0.69 18.64
CA LYS A 265 -4.55 -1.64 17.96
C LYS A 265 -3.92 -3.03 17.87
N ILE A 266 -2.63 -3.09 17.51
CA ILE A 266 -1.86 -4.35 17.46
C ILE A 266 -1.85 -5.05 18.83
N LEU A 267 -1.56 -4.29 19.90
CA LEU A 267 -1.57 -4.82 21.27
C LEU A 267 -2.96 -5.33 21.69
N GLN A 268 -4.04 -4.76 21.16
CA GLN A 268 -5.41 -5.19 21.46
C GLN A 268 -5.86 -6.40 20.64
N CYS A 269 -5.31 -6.58 19.44
CA CYS A 269 -5.64 -7.72 18.57
C CYS A 269 -4.94 -9.02 18.95
N SER A 270 -3.97 -8.99 19.88
CA SER A 270 -3.23 -10.19 20.29
C SER A 270 -2.99 -10.23 21.80
N LYS A 271 -3.10 -11.42 22.40
CA LYS A 271 -2.74 -11.62 23.81
C LYS A 271 -1.24 -11.43 23.97
N GLN A 272 -0.83 -10.43 24.73
CA GLN A 272 0.57 -10.15 24.96
C GLN A 272 1.14 -11.10 26.02
N PRO A 273 2.31 -11.74 25.78
CA PRO A 273 2.96 -12.55 26.79
C PRO A 273 3.40 -11.67 27.97
N LEU A 274 3.08 -12.07 29.20
CA LEU A 274 3.50 -11.34 30.38
C LEU A 274 4.86 -11.83 30.86
N SER A 275 5.91 -11.11 30.50
CA SER A 275 7.26 -11.26 31.06
C SER A 275 7.88 -9.89 31.34
N THR A 276 8.93 -9.84 32.15
CA THR A 276 9.67 -8.60 32.42
C THR A 276 10.33 -8.06 31.15
N GLU A 277 10.81 -8.96 30.30
CA GLU A 277 11.46 -8.65 29.03
C GLU A 277 10.47 -8.04 28.05
N ASN A 278 9.29 -8.66 27.87
CA ASN A 278 8.27 -8.13 26.96
C ASN A 278 7.71 -6.79 27.46
N LEU A 279 7.53 -6.61 28.77
CA LEU A 279 7.08 -5.33 29.32
C LEU A 279 8.09 -4.20 29.07
N GLU A 280 9.39 -4.46 29.22
CA GLU A 280 10.43 -3.47 28.90
C GLU A 280 10.53 -3.23 27.38
N GLU A 281 10.36 -4.24 26.55
CA GLU A 281 10.30 -4.08 25.08
C GLU A 281 9.13 -3.18 24.68
N VAL A 282 7.92 -3.47 25.17
CA VAL A 282 6.74 -2.63 24.93
C VAL A 282 6.97 -1.21 25.46
N ARG A 283 7.58 -1.06 26.64
CA ARG A 283 7.91 0.26 27.20
C ARG A 283 8.89 1.04 26.33
N SER A 284 9.94 0.38 25.84
CA SER A 284 10.91 0.97 24.92
C SER A 284 10.21 1.40 23.63
N LYS A 285 9.40 0.52 23.03
CA LYS A 285 8.63 0.82 21.82
C LYS A 285 7.70 2.01 22.04
N VAL A 286 6.89 2.00 23.10
CA VAL A 286 5.97 3.10 23.43
C VAL A 286 6.68 4.43 23.61
N ARG A 287 7.91 4.46 24.13
CA ARG A 287 8.69 5.70 24.24
C ARG A 287 9.17 6.23 22.89
N SER A 288 9.45 5.34 21.94
CA SER A 288 9.88 5.71 20.57
C SER A 288 8.74 6.18 19.66
N LEU A 289 7.48 5.88 20.00
CA LEU A 289 6.33 6.21 19.18
C LEU A 289 5.94 7.69 19.24
N GLN A 290 5.36 8.17 18.15
CA GLN A 290 4.80 9.52 18.07
C GLN A 290 3.41 9.60 18.71
N LYS A 291 3.07 10.78 19.26
CA LYS A 291 1.74 11.12 19.81
C LYS A 291 1.25 10.20 20.94
N VAL A 292 2.18 9.67 21.72
CA VAL A 292 1.87 8.82 22.89
C VAL A 292 1.39 9.70 24.04
N PRO A 293 0.19 9.46 24.61
CA PRO A 293 -0.27 10.20 25.78
C PRO A 293 0.62 9.95 27.01
N ASN A 294 0.97 11.00 27.77
CA ASN A 294 1.85 10.88 28.94
C ASN A 294 1.35 9.86 29.97
N LYS A 295 0.04 9.86 30.24
CA LYS A 295 -0.62 8.88 31.12
C LYS A 295 -0.35 7.41 30.74
N VAL A 296 -0.21 7.10 29.45
CA VAL A 296 0.13 5.74 28.99
C VAL A 296 1.56 5.40 29.42
N LYS A 297 2.50 6.35 29.26
CA LYS A 297 3.88 6.17 29.70
C LYS A 297 3.95 5.99 31.21
N ASP A 298 3.16 6.75 31.97
CA ASP A 298 3.11 6.67 33.43
C ASP A 298 2.56 5.33 33.91
N VAL A 299 1.42 4.88 33.34
CA VAL A 299 0.82 3.56 33.63
C VAL A 299 1.81 2.45 33.31
N LEU A 300 2.47 2.50 32.16
CA LEU A 300 3.43 1.48 31.74
C LEU A 300 4.69 1.47 32.61
N ASN A 301 5.20 2.64 33.02
CA ASN A 301 6.32 2.74 33.96
C ASN A 301 5.98 2.07 35.30
N VAL A 302 4.80 2.37 35.87
CA VAL A 302 4.35 1.76 37.12
C VAL A 302 4.10 0.27 36.96
N ALA A 303 3.51 -0.16 35.85
CA ALA A 303 3.28 -1.58 35.58
C ALA A 303 4.58 -2.36 35.52
N VAL A 304 5.57 -1.87 34.78
CA VAL A 304 6.91 -2.46 34.68
C VAL A 304 7.59 -2.51 36.04
N GLU A 305 7.63 -1.39 36.78
CA GLU A 305 8.27 -1.30 38.09
C GLU A 305 7.61 -2.24 39.11
N LYS A 306 6.28 -2.19 39.23
CA LYS A 306 5.53 -3.00 40.20
C LYS A 306 5.64 -4.47 39.87
N PHE A 307 5.35 -4.85 38.62
CA PHE A 307 5.38 -6.24 38.21
C PHE A 307 6.77 -6.86 38.34
N SER A 308 7.83 -6.12 37.97
CA SER A 308 9.21 -6.63 38.09
C SER A 308 9.64 -6.92 39.53
N ASN A 309 9.04 -6.22 40.50
CA ASN A 309 9.28 -6.43 41.92
C ASN A 309 8.42 -7.57 42.54
N GLU A 310 7.49 -8.15 41.78
CA GLU A 310 6.65 -9.24 42.25
C GLU A 310 7.39 -10.58 42.30
N PRO A 311 7.06 -11.46 43.27
CA PRO A 311 7.71 -12.76 43.39
C PRO A 311 7.45 -13.61 42.14
N ARG A 312 8.41 -14.46 41.80
CA ARG A 312 8.38 -15.31 40.60
C ARG A 312 7.08 -16.13 40.48
N CYS A 313 6.60 -16.69 41.60
CA CYS A 313 5.36 -17.47 41.64
C CYS A 313 4.10 -16.68 41.26
N LEU A 314 4.09 -15.35 41.44
CA LEU A 314 3.03 -14.50 40.92
C LEU A 314 3.24 -14.28 39.41
N ARG A 315 4.45 -13.89 39.01
CA ARG A 315 4.76 -13.52 37.61
C ARG A 315 4.52 -14.64 36.59
N GLU A 316 4.76 -15.89 36.97
CA GLU A 316 4.58 -17.07 36.10
C GLU A 316 3.11 -17.47 35.91
N ASN A 317 2.17 -16.86 36.64
CA ASN A 317 0.75 -17.19 36.58
C ASN A 317 -0.11 -15.95 36.84
N ALA A 318 0.10 -14.89 36.05
CA ALA A 318 -0.56 -13.60 36.24
C ALA A 318 -1.21 -13.06 34.98
N ARG A 319 -2.25 -12.26 35.18
CA ARG A 319 -2.83 -11.35 34.20
C ARG A 319 -2.60 -9.91 34.66
N LEU A 320 -1.86 -9.15 33.85
CA LEU A 320 -1.64 -7.73 34.06
C LEU A 320 -2.60 -6.96 33.13
N VAL A 321 -3.42 -6.10 33.73
CA VAL A 321 -4.35 -5.22 33.03
C VAL A 321 -3.91 -3.78 33.26
N MET A 322 -3.64 -3.06 32.18
CA MET A 322 -3.36 -1.63 32.20
C MET A 322 -4.57 -0.89 31.65
N GLU A 323 -5.20 -0.10 32.51
CA GLU A 323 -6.39 0.68 32.17
C GLU A 323 -6.06 2.17 32.17
N CYS A 324 -6.38 2.81 31.06
CA CYS A 324 -6.35 4.25 30.95
C CYS A 324 -7.57 4.68 30.14
N ASP A 325 -7.89 5.96 30.18
CA ASP A 325 -8.96 6.57 29.40
C ASP A 325 -8.76 6.48 27.87
N VAL A 326 -7.57 6.09 27.39
CA VAL A 326 -7.46 5.67 25.99
C VAL A 326 -7.99 4.25 25.80
N GLY A 327 -7.76 3.32 26.74
CA GLY A 327 -8.47 2.03 26.90
C GLY A 327 -7.61 0.96 27.59
N GLU A 328 -8.02 -0.31 27.47
CA GLU A 328 -7.38 -1.47 28.13
C GLU A 328 -6.26 -2.10 27.28
N ILE A 329 -5.17 -2.50 27.94
CA ILE A 329 -4.08 -3.32 27.40
C ILE A 329 -3.84 -4.48 28.37
N VAL A 330 -3.80 -5.71 27.86
CA VAL A 330 -3.75 -6.93 28.68
C VAL A 330 -2.53 -7.78 28.33
N PHE A 331 -1.82 -8.21 29.37
CA PHE A 331 -0.72 -9.17 29.29
C PHE A 331 -1.05 -10.39 30.15
N THR A 332 -0.69 -11.58 29.67
CA THR A 332 -1.05 -12.85 30.32
C THR A 332 0.13 -13.82 30.41
N SER A 333 0.25 -14.53 31.53
CA SER A 333 1.22 -15.58 31.79
C SER A 333 0.57 -16.73 32.57
N GLY A 334 0.94 -17.97 32.25
CA GLY A 334 0.43 -19.17 32.89
C GLY A 334 -1.09 -19.33 32.77
N LYS A 335 -1.74 -19.66 33.90
CA LYS A 335 -3.19 -19.87 34.03
C LYS A 335 -3.96 -18.59 34.40
N GLU A 336 -3.29 -17.44 34.46
CA GLU A 336 -3.90 -16.14 34.75
C GLU A 336 -4.59 -16.05 36.14
N GLU A 337 -4.17 -16.86 37.13
CA GLU A 337 -4.85 -16.93 38.44
C GLU A 337 -4.57 -15.74 39.36
N ASN A 338 -3.42 -15.08 39.19
CA ASN A 338 -3.12 -13.82 39.87
C ASN A 338 -3.46 -12.64 38.95
N ARG A 339 -3.88 -11.51 39.51
CA ARG A 339 -4.26 -10.32 38.74
C ARG A 339 -3.54 -9.08 39.24
N VAL A 340 -2.95 -8.34 38.32
CA VAL A 340 -2.33 -7.04 38.58
C VAL A 340 -3.08 -6.00 37.75
N ASP A 341 -3.77 -5.08 38.39
CA ASP A 341 -4.48 -3.98 37.73
C ASP A 341 -3.68 -2.69 37.93
N VAL A 342 -3.39 -1.97 36.84
CA VAL A 342 -2.72 -0.66 36.88
C VAL A 342 -3.60 0.34 36.16
N CYS A 343 -4.16 1.28 36.90
CA CYS A 343 -5.19 2.19 36.41
C CYS A 343 -4.77 3.66 36.59
N PHE A 344 -5.08 4.52 35.61
CA PHE A 344 -4.95 5.97 35.74
C PHE A 344 -6.29 6.60 36.12
N THR A 345 -6.43 7.13 37.33
CA THR A 345 -7.65 7.80 37.80
C THR A 345 -7.32 9.06 38.59
N GLY A 346 -8.07 10.15 38.40
CA GLY A 346 -7.88 11.40 39.15
C GLY A 346 -6.47 12.00 39.08
N GLY A 347 -5.77 11.84 37.95
CA GLY A 347 -4.41 12.35 37.75
C GLY A 347 -3.29 11.52 38.40
N LYS A 348 -3.60 10.34 38.95
CA LYS A 348 -2.63 9.43 39.58
C LYS A 348 -2.73 8.02 39.02
N VAL A 349 -1.61 7.31 39.01
CA VAL A 349 -1.55 5.89 38.68
C VAL A 349 -1.70 5.06 39.96
N TYR A 350 -2.63 4.12 39.96
CA TYR A 350 -2.84 3.16 41.04
C TYR A 350 -2.49 1.76 40.56
N SER A 351 -1.91 0.94 41.45
CA SER A 351 -1.67 -0.47 41.20
C SER A 351 -2.35 -1.32 42.27
N ASN A 352 -3.14 -2.31 41.86
CA ASN A 352 -3.79 -3.27 42.73
C ASN A 352 -3.37 -4.69 42.36
N VAL A 353 -3.06 -5.51 43.37
CA VAL A 353 -2.63 -6.90 43.16
C VAL A 353 -3.60 -7.83 43.88
N LYS A 354 -4.28 -8.67 43.11
CA LYS A 354 -5.12 -9.76 43.62
C LYS A 354 -4.36 -11.06 43.44
N GLU A 355 -4.01 -11.68 44.55
CA GLU A 355 -3.13 -12.83 44.58
C GLU A 355 -3.79 -14.05 45.22
N THR A 356 -3.37 -15.22 44.75
CA THR A 356 -3.79 -16.52 45.29
C THR A 356 -3.27 -16.74 46.71
N ILE A 357 -3.88 -17.68 47.44
CA ILE A 357 -3.45 -18.06 48.80
C ILE A 357 -1.98 -18.50 48.81
N GLN A 358 -1.53 -19.21 47.79
CA GLN A 358 -0.15 -19.68 47.67
C GLN A 358 0.85 -18.51 47.63
N VAL A 359 0.56 -17.46 46.86
CA VAL A 359 1.41 -16.27 46.78
C VAL A 359 1.39 -15.51 48.12
N LYS A 360 0.24 -15.41 48.79
CA LYS A 360 0.13 -14.81 50.14
C LYS A 360 1.01 -15.52 51.16
N ILE A 361 0.94 -16.86 51.19
CA ILE A 361 1.79 -17.69 52.06
C ILE A 361 3.26 -17.43 51.75
N TYR A 362 3.64 -17.42 50.47
CA TYR A 362 5.02 -17.17 50.04
C TYR A 362 5.53 -15.78 50.47
N ARG A 363 4.73 -14.72 50.33
CA ARG A 363 5.08 -13.38 50.82
C ARG A 363 5.26 -13.36 52.33
N ALA A 364 4.36 -14.00 53.08
CA ALA A 364 4.46 -14.08 54.53
C ALA A 364 5.74 -14.80 54.95
N SER A 365 6.08 -15.92 54.30
CA SER A 365 7.32 -16.65 54.51
C SER A 365 8.55 -15.80 54.19
N LEU A 366 8.57 -15.07 53.07
CA LEU A 366 9.66 -14.16 52.71
C LEU A 366 9.84 -13.02 53.71
N TYR A 367 8.74 -12.43 54.20
CA TYR A 367 8.77 -11.38 55.21
C TYR A 367 9.36 -11.89 56.52
N ILE A 368 8.91 -13.07 56.97
CA ILE A 368 9.44 -13.74 58.16
C ILE A 368 10.94 -14.02 57.98
N LEU A 369 11.34 -14.59 56.83
CA LEU A 369 12.76 -14.84 56.52
C LEU A 369 13.57 -13.55 56.56
N ARG A 370 13.14 -12.48 55.88
CA ARG A 370 13.86 -11.19 55.85
C ARG A 370 13.99 -10.56 57.23
N LYS A 371 13.01 -10.73 58.12
CA LYS A 371 13.04 -10.21 59.48
C LYS A 371 13.93 -11.04 60.40
N LEU A 372 13.96 -12.36 60.21
CA LEU A 372 14.74 -13.29 61.04
C LEU A 372 16.19 -13.43 60.59
N LEU A 373 16.50 -13.30 59.30
CA LEU A 373 17.87 -13.40 58.74
C LEU A 373 18.87 -12.46 59.44
N PRO A 374 18.58 -11.16 59.64
CA PRO A 374 19.49 -10.26 60.35
C PRO A 374 19.68 -10.63 61.83
N ILE A 375 18.66 -11.20 62.47
CA ILE A 375 18.71 -11.64 63.87
C ILE A 375 19.56 -12.91 63.98
N PHE A 376 19.38 -13.83 63.04
CA PHE A 376 20.17 -15.04 62.94
C PHE A 376 21.63 -14.70 62.62
N TRP A 377 21.88 -13.78 61.69
CA TRP A 377 23.22 -13.32 61.37
C TRP A 377 23.89 -12.60 62.53
N ARG A 378 23.19 -11.74 63.27
CA ARG A 378 23.72 -11.16 64.53
C ARG A 378 24.03 -12.20 65.60
N ARG A 379 23.32 -13.33 65.64
CA ARG A 379 23.59 -14.43 66.59
C ARG A 379 24.73 -15.34 66.15
N VAL A 380 24.97 -15.49 64.85
CA VAL A 380 26.02 -16.35 64.29
C VAL A 380 27.34 -15.59 64.08
N GLN A 381 27.30 -14.28 63.85
CA GLN A 381 28.47 -13.41 63.67
C GLN A 381 29.53 -13.54 64.79
N PRO A 382 29.20 -13.68 66.09
CA PRO A 382 30.17 -13.93 67.15
C PRO A 382 30.89 -15.29 67.03
N PHE A 383 30.21 -16.31 66.47
CA PHE A 383 30.77 -17.66 66.31
C PHE A 383 31.66 -17.79 65.06
N LEU A 384 31.41 -16.98 64.02
CA LEU A 384 32.25 -16.95 62.81
C LEU A 384 33.58 -16.22 63.03
N SER A 385 33.63 -15.23 63.92
CA SER A 385 34.88 -14.53 64.31
C SER A 385 35.84 -15.39 65.15
N CYS A 386 35.41 -16.54 65.66
CA CYS A 386 36.27 -17.49 66.39
C CYS A 386 36.98 -18.51 65.48
N CYS A 387 36.77 -18.46 64.16
CA CYS A 387 37.31 -19.45 63.22
C CYS A 387 38.37 -18.90 62.24
N ILE A 388 39.04 -17.78 62.55
CA ILE A 388 40.28 -17.40 61.85
C ILE A 388 41.45 -18.06 62.61
N PRO A 389 42.12 -19.09 62.06
CA PRO A 389 43.38 -19.54 62.63
C PRO A 389 44.43 -18.47 62.31
N VAL A 390 45.03 -17.92 63.37
CA VAL A 390 46.28 -17.17 63.27
C VAL A 390 47.35 -18.17 62.83
N SER A 391 47.57 -18.30 61.53
CA SER A 391 48.79 -18.92 61.02
C SER A 391 49.95 -17.98 61.31
N LYS A 392 50.64 -18.22 62.43
CA LYS A 392 52.00 -17.75 62.65
C LYS A 392 52.88 -18.29 61.51
N VAL A 393 53.37 -17.42 60.65
CA VAL A 393 54.55 -17.68 59.83
C VAL A 393 55.68 -16.87 60.44
N ALA A 394 56.65 -17.58 61.01
CA ALA A 394 57.95 -17.08 61.38
C ALA A 394 58.97 -17.73 60.45
N LEU A 395 59.42 -16.97 59.45
CA LEU A 395 60.81 -16.77 58.99
C LEU A 395 60.78 -15.94 57.70
#